data_AF-A0AAT9REQ7-F1
#
_entry.id   AF-A0AAT9REQ7-F1
#
_cell.length_a   1.000
_cell.length_b   1.000
_cell.length_c   1.000
_cell.angle_alpha   90.00
_cell.angle_beta   90.00
_cell.angle_gamma   90.00
#
_symmetry.space_group_name_H-M   'P 1'
#
loop_
_entity.id
_entity.type
_entity.pdbx_description
1 polymer ?
#
loop_
_entity_poly.entity_id
_entity_poly.type
_entity_poly.pdbx_seq_one_letter_code
_entity_poly.pdbx_strand_id
1 'polypeptide(L)'
;MNVSRQAAVLLLSAGLFLGCSSSSDSPGTEGYTGPTLPARTVTEGKWQEGPAKPKQHKPYQYDIYTHCGIKWVKFGGRWWVLDSVFPGVEQVKGEPPSQESQRLAGYMTLIGPDTANFDAAGMPTMQFVPTEHEPPGCA
;
A
#
# COMPACT_ATOMS: atom_id res chain seq x y z
N MET A 1 -29.19 -61.66 -22.99
CA MET A 1 -29.62 -62.36 -21.77
C MET A 1 -29.03 -61.57 -20.61
N ASN A 2 -29.77 -60.58 -20.08
CA ASN A 2 -30.59 -60.63 -18.85
C ASN A 2 -29.79 -61.21 -17.68
N VAL A 3 -29.54 -60.48 -16.60
CA VAL A 3 -30.44 -60.18 -15.44
C VAL A 3 -29.58 -59.30 -14.51
N SER A 4 -30.02 -58.39 -13.64
CA SER A 4 -31.24 -57.64 -13.37
C SER A 4 -30.84 -56.65 -12.27
N ARG A 5 -31.58 -55.55 -12.18
CA ARG A 5 -31.42 -54.43 -11.25
C ARG A 5 -31.74 -54.79 -9.79
N GLN A 6 -31.02 -54.11 -8.91
CA GLN A 6 -31.45 -53.45 -7.66
C GLN A 6 -32.11 -54.27 -6.53
N ALA A 7 -31.48 -54.21 -5.35
CA ALA A 7 -32.20 -54.03 -4.09
C ALA A 7 -31.36 -53.13 -3.16
N ALA A 8 -31.96 -52.03 -2.76
CA ALA A 8 -31.41 -51.03 -1.86
C ALA A 8 -31.32 -51.55 -0.43
N VAL A 9 -30.21 -51.25 0.25
CA VAL A 9 -30.10 -51.37 1.71
C VAL A 9 -29.84 -49.97 2.24
N LEU A 10 -30.91 -49.36 2.78
CA LEU A 10 -30.86 -48.15 3.60
C LEU A 10 -30.29 -48.53 4.96
N LEU A 11 -29.02 -48.19 5.20
CA LEU A 11 -28.43 -48.22 6.54
C LEU A 11 -28.28 -46.78 7.06
N LEU A 12 -29.14 -46.47 8.03
CA LEU A 12 -28.95 -45.36 8.95
C LEU A 12 -27.56 -45.50 9.59
N SER A 13 -26.74 -44.46 9.51
CA SER A 13 -25.54 -44.35 10.34
C SER A 13 -25.46 -42.93 10.88
N ALA A 14 -25.50 -42.91 12.21
CA ALA A 14 -25.53 -41.74 13.07
C ALA A 14 -24.23 -40.91 12.95
N GLY A 15 -24.35 -39.69 13.44
CA GLY A 15 -23.35 -38.64 13.34
C GLY A 15 -21.95 -39.01 13.78
N LEU A 16 -20.99 -38.48 13.03
CA LEU A 16 -19.81 -37.85 13.59
C LEU A 16 -19.68 -36.51 12.87
N PHE A 17 -20.11 -35.45 13.58
CA PHE A 17 -19.70 -34.10 13.24
C PHE A 17 -18.18 -34.04 13.39
N LEU A 18 -17.46 -34.28 12.29
CA LEU A 18 -16.12 -33.76 12.12
C LEU A 18 -16.27 -32.24 12.08
N GLY A 19 -16.15 -31.65 13.27
CA GLY A 19 -16.02 -30.21 13.43
C GLY A 19 -14.82 -29.77 12.61
N CYS A 20 -15.10 -29.13 11.47
CA CYS A 20 -14.14 -28.25 10.85
C CYS A 20 -13.85 -27.16 11.89
N SER A 21 -12.70 -27.25 12.56
CA SER A 21 -12.09 -26.08 13.19
C SER A 21 -11.75 -25.11 12.05
N SER A 22 -12.75 -24.37 11.57
CA SER A 22 -12.52 -23.04 11.03
C SER A 22 -11.96 -22.24 12.19
N SER A 23 -10.64 -22.19 12.27
CA SER A 23 -9.98 -21.04 12.86
C SER A 23 -10.43 -19.86 12.02
N SER A 24 -11.52 -19.24 12.46
CA SER A 24 -11.92 -17.93 12.02
C SER A 24 -10.81 -17.01 12.50
N ASP A 25 -9.75 -16.88 11.69
CA ASP A 25 -8.87 -15.73 11.74
C ASP A 25 -9.79 -14.55 11.50
N SER A 26 -10.24 -13.97 12.61
CA SER A 26 -10.80 -12.64 12.62
C SER A 26 -9.75 -11.78 11.92
N PRO A 27 -10.11 -10.91 10.96
CA PRO A 27 -9.17 -9.94 10.45
C PRO A 27 -8.88 -8.99 11.59
N GLY A 28 -7.90 -9.39 12.40
CA GLY A 28 -7.31 -8.57 13.43
C GLY A 28 -6.79 -7.35 12.71
N THR A 29 -7.39 -6.22 13.06
CA THR A 29 -6.72 -4.95 13.32
C THR A 29 -5.44 -5.15 14.16
N GLU A 30 -4.53 -6.00 13.73
CA GLU A 30 -3.15 -6.00 14.17
C GLU A 30 -2.50 -4.82 13.46
N GLY A 31 -2.70 -3.63 14.05
CA GLY A 31 -1.99 -2.44 13.65
C GLY A 31 -0.49 -2.75 13.59
N TYR A 32 0.17 -2.29 12.53
CA TYR A 32 1.60 -2.46 12.36
C TYR A 32 2.34 -2.02 13.64
N THR A 33 2.99 -2.97 14.30
CA THR A 33 3.73 -2.77 15.56
C THR A 33 5.20 -2.40 15.33
N GLY A 34 5.60 -2.25 14.07
CA GLY A 34 6.95 -1.83 13.73
C GLY A 34 7.20 -0.35 14.03
N PRO A 35 8.46 0.12 13.88
CA PRO A 35 8.82 1.50 14.14
C PRO A 35 8.00 2.47 13.27
N THR A 36 7.45 3.50 13.92
CA THR A 36 6.72 4.57 13.24
C THR A 36 7.65 5.73 12.89
N LEU A 37 7.40 6.38 11.76
CA LEU A 37 8.07 7.60 11.33
C LEU A 37 7.30 8.83 11.84
N PRO A 38 7.98 9.92 12.23
CA PRO A 38 7.29 11.15 12.62
C PRO A 38 6.67 11.83 11.39
N ALA A 39 5.52 12.49 11.59
CA ALA A 39 4.96 13.39 10.58
C ALA A 39 5.98 14.45 10.16
N ARG A 40 5.94 14.83 8.89
CA ARG A 40 6.79 15.87 8.32
C ARG A 40 5.96 17.07 7.91
N THR A 41 6.55 18.25 8.11
CA THR A 41 6.07 19.50 7.54
C THR A 41 6.99 19.93 6.41
N VAL A 42 6.44 20.71 5.49
CA VAL A 42 7.20 21.33 4.40
C VAL A 42 8.15 22.36 5.02
N THR A 43 9.43 22.28 4.67
CA THR A 43 10.42 23.30 5.04
C THR A 43 10.59 24.27 3.87
N GLU A 44 10.36 25.55 4.09
CA GLU A 44 10.54 26.57 3.06
C GLU A 44 11.96 26.57 2.50
N GLY A 45 12.11 26.77 1.19
CA GLY A 45 13.41 26.77 0.51
C GLY A 45 14.11 25.40 0.42
N LYS A 46 13.54 24.33 0.97
CA LYS A 46 14.11 22.98 0.92
C LYS A 46 13.16 22.01 0.23
N TRP A 47 13.70 21.25 -0.71
CA TRP A 47 12.98 20.19 -1.42
C TRP A 47 13.65 18.83 -1.14
N GLN A 48 12.87 17.83 -0.73
CA GLN A 48 13.36 16.47 -0.50
C GLN A 48 12.97 15.55 -1.66
N GLU A 49 13.97 15.00 -2.35
CA GLU A 49 13.79 14.07 -3.49
C GLU A 49 14.15 12.62 -3.16
N GLY A 50 14.61 12.37 -1.93
CA GLY A 50 15.28 11.12 -1.60
C GLY A 50 16.58 10.91 -2.37
N PRO A 51 17.20 9.72 -2.26
CA PRO A 51 18.46 9.43 -2.93
C PRO A 51 18.27 9.00 -4.39
N ALA A 52 19.31 9.18 -5.21
CA ALA A 52 19.34 8.68 -6.58
C ALA A 52 19.29 7.14 -6.68
N LYS A 53 19.71 6.42 -5.62
CA LYS A 53 19.71 4.95 -5.54
C LYS A 53 19.13 4.50 -4.19
N PRO A 54 17.80 4.49 -4.02
CA PRO A 54 17.16 4.10 -2.77
C PRO A 54 17.36 2.61 -2.50
N LYS A 55 17.57 2.26 -1.23
CA LYS A 55 17.53 0.87 -0.79
C LYS A 55 16.08 0.43 -0.63
N GLN A 56 15.78 -0.82 -1.00
CA GLN A 56 14.46 -1.39 -0.79
C GLN A 56 14.09 -1.38 0.70
N HIS A 57 12.81 -1.19 0.98
CA HIS A 57 12.20 -1.15 2.31
C HIS A 57 12.80 -0.12 3.27
N LYS A 58 13.54 0.86 2.75
CA LYS A 58 14.03 2.00 3.52
C LYS A 58 13.21 3.25 3.15
N PRO A 59 12.52 3.88 4.12
CA PRO A 59 11.83 5.12 3.88
C PRO A 59 12.82 6.29 3.77
N TYR A 60 12.57 7.19 2.83
CA TYR A 60 13.34 8.41 2.60
C TYR A 60 12.44 9.63 2.63
N GLN A 61 12.91 10.71 3.24
CA GLN A 61 12.22 11.99 3.17
C GLN A 61 12.00 12.37 1.70
N TYR A 62 10.74 12.63 1.37
CA TYR A 62 10.32 12.96 0.02
C TYR A 62 9.19 13.98 0.07
N ASP A 63 9.21 14.94 -0.85
CA ASP A 63 8.17 15.96 -0.98
C ASP A 63 7.50 15.79 -2.36
N ILE A 64 6.17 15.79 -2.38
CA ILE A 64 5.36 15.73 -3.60
C ILE A 64 4.78 17.11 -3.88
N TYR A 65 4.79 17.53 -5.15
CA TYR A 65 4.13 18.77 -5.56
C TYR A 65 2.66 18.46 -5.85
N THR A 66 1.75 19.16 -5.19
CA THR A 66 0.31 18.85 -5.23
C THR A 66 -0.51 19.79 -6.11
N HIS A 67 0.06 20.90 -6.62
CA HIS A 67 -0.72 21.92 -7.30
C HIS A 67 -1.41 21.44 -8.60
N CYS A 68 -0.83 20.46 -9.31
CA CYS A 68 -1.40 19.85 -10.51
C CYS A 68 -2.03 18.48 -10.24
N GLY A 69 -2.32 18.20 -8.97
CA GLY A 69 -2.61 16.86 -8.49
C GLY A 69 -1.34 16.01 -8.37
N ILE A 70 -1.54 14.80 -7.84
CA ILE A 70 -0.46 13.83 -7.62
C ILE A 70 -0.62 12.75 -8.68
N LYS A 71 0.16 12.85 -9.76
CA LYS A 71 0.15 11.84 -10.82
C LYS A 71 1.53 11.29 -11.12
N TRP A 72 2.56 12.13 -11.16
CA TRP A 72 3.91 11.73 -11.53
C TRP A 72 4.90 12.19 -10.47
N VAL A 73 5.89 11.35 -10.19
CA VAL A 73 6.98 11.65 -9.25
C VAL A 73 8.30 11.12 -9.79
N LYS A 74 9.41 11.77 -9.43
CA LYS A 74 10.77 11.31 -9.76
C LYS A 74 11.44 10.78 -8.51
N PHE A 75 11.74 9.49 -8.47
CA PHE A 75 12.36 8.87 -7.30
C PHE A 75 13.34 7.78 -7.73
N GLY A 76 14.50 7.72 -7.09
CA GLY A 76 15.55 6.78 -7.46
C GLY A 76 16.03 6.94 -8.90
N GLY A 77 16.07 8.18 -9.40
CA GLY A 77 16.59 8.50 -10.73
C GLY A 77 15.65 8.20 -11.90
N ARG A 78 14.42 7.74 -11.67
CA ARG A 78 13.44 7.46 -12.74
C ARG A 78 12.04 7.99 -12.42
N TRP A 79 11.20 8.02 -13.45
CA TRP A 79 9.81 8.45 -13.34
C TRP A 79 8.91 7.33 -12.86
N TRP A 80 7.91 7.74 -12.08
CA TRP A 80 6.87 6.88 -11.56
C TRP A 80 5.52 7.55 -11.72
N VAL A 81 4.48 6.76 -11.96
CA VAL A 81 3.09 7.22 -12.08
C VAL A 81 2.25 6.63 -10.94
N LEU A 82 1.34 7.43 -10.39
CA LEU A 82 0.39 6.99 -9.38
C LEU A 82 -0.48 5.88 -9.98
N ASP A 83 -0.49 4.72 -9.33
CA ASP A 83 -1.24 3.55 -9.74
C ASP A 83 -2.46 3.35 -8.84
N SER A 84 -2.25 3.37 -7.53
CA SER A 84 -3.29 3.05 -6.55
C SER A 84 -3.15 3.85 -5.25
N VAL A 85 -4.28 4.00 -4.55
CA VAL A 85 -4.37 4.64 -3.24
C VAL A 85 -5.14 3.70 -2.32
N PHE A 86 -4.56 3.33 -1.19
CA PHE A 86 -5.18 2.35 -0.27
C PHE A 86 -4.90 2.67 1.20
N PRO A 87 -5.74 2.20 2.13
CA PRO A 87 -5.44 2.25 3.56
C PRO A 87 -4.17 1.45 3.85
N GLY A 88 -3.07 2.15 4.09
CA GLY A 88 -1.79 1.52 4.40
C GLY A 88 -1.66 1.16 5.88
N VAL A 89 -0.46 0.75 6.26
CA VAL A 89 -0.10 0.38 7.65
C VAL A 89 0.02 1.58 8.60
N GLU A 90 -0.34 2.79 8.15
CA GLU A 90 -0.20 4.05 8.89
C GLU A 90 1.18 4.25 9.54
N GLN A 91 2.25 3.97 8.79
CA GLN A 91 3.61 4.03 9.34
C GLN A 91 4.06 5.44 9.77
N VAL A 92 3.39 6.50 9.31
CA VAL A 92 3.71 7.90 9.67
C VAL A 92 2.70 8.41 10.68
N LYS A 93 3.18 8.86 11.86
CA LYS A 93 2.35 9.32 12.97
C LYS A 93 2.62 10.78 13.32
N GLY A 94 1.55 11.53 13.62
CA GLY A 94 1.60 12.94 14.01
C GLY A 94 0.47 13.73 13.34
N GLU A 95 0.60 15.05 13.34
CA GLU A 95 -0.39 15.92 12.70
C GLU A 95 -0.37 15.76 11.17
N PRO A 96 -1.56 15.74 10.53
CA PRO A 96 -1.63 15.74 9.07
C PRO A 96 -0.99 16.99 8.45
N PRO A 97 -0.48 16.89 7.22
CA PRO A 97 0.05 18.04 6.48
C PRO A 97 -0.99 19.15 6.30
N SER A 98 -0.54 20.41 6.28
CA SER A 98 -1.40 21.56 6.00
C SER A 98 -2.04 21.44 4.61
N GLN A 99 -3.35 21.71 4.54
CA GLN A 99 -4.11 21.72 3.29
C GLN A 99 -3.85 22.97 2.44
N GLU A 100 -3.23 24.00 3.00
CA GLU A 100 -2.91 25.25 2.29
C GLU A 100 -1.60 25.15 1.50
N SER A 101 -0.83 24.07 1.69
CA SER A 101 0.43 23.87 1.00
C SER A 101 0.24 23.23 -0.38
N GLN A 102 0.92 23.78 -1.39
CA GLN A 102 1.09 23.13 -2.69
C GLN A 102 2.14 22.00 -2.67
N ARG A 103 2.59 21.61 -1.47
CA ARG A 103 3.57 20.56 -1.25
C ARG A 103 3.10 19.63 -0.16
N LEU A 104 3.32 18.34 -0.39
CA LEU A 104 3.03 17.28 0.56
C LEU A 104 4.35 16.65 1.01
N ALA A 105 4.72 16.86 2.28
CA ALA A 105 5.92 16.28 2.87
C ALA A 105 5.61 14.91 3.49
N GLY A 106 6.38 13.89 3.12
CA GLY A 106 6.20 12.54 3.62
C GLY A 106 7.44 11.68 3.41
N TYR A 107 7.21 10.40 3.19
CA TYR A 107 8.27 9.43 2.99
C TYR A 107 8.00 8.58 1.76
N MET A 108 8.99 8.49 0.87
CA MET A 108 8.96 7.57 -0.26
C MET A 108 9.80 6.33 0.08
N THR A 109 9.24 5.15 -0.15
CA THR A 109 9.88 3.85 0.10
C THR A 109 9.87 3.04 -1.19
N LEU A 110 11.05 2.58 -1.62
CA LEU A 110 11.14 1.59 -2.69
C LEU A 110 10.72 0.23 -2.11
N ILE A 111 9.58 -0.32 -2.55
CA ILE A 111 9.11 -1.64 -2.09
C ILE A 111 9.76 -2.74 -2.94
N GLY A 112 9.83 -2.53 -4.25
CA GLY A 112 10.35 -3.50 -5.20
C GLY A 112 10.92 -2.82 -6.44
N PRO A 113 11.41 -3.59 -7.42
CA PRO A 113 11.90 -3.04 -8.68
C PRO A 113 10.82 -2.29 -9.46
N ASP A 114 9.53 -2.54 -9.20
CA ASP A 114 8.41 -1.94 -9.94
C ASP A 114 7.38 -1.28 -9.04
N THR A 115 7.71 -1.04 -7.76
CA THR A 115 6.76 -0.49 -6.79
C THR A 115 7.45 0.46 -5.82
N ALA A 116 6.90 1.67 -5.67
CA ALA A 116 7.26 2.62 -4.65
C ALA A 116 6.00 3.12 -3.92
N ASN A 117 6.08 3.27 -2.61
CA ASN A 117 4.99 3.77 -1.78
C ASN A 117 5.37 5.12 -1.18
N PHE A 118 4.43 6.05 -1.20
CA PHE A 118 4.50 7.29 -0.46
C PHE A 118 3.52 7.27 0.71
N ASP A 119 4.01 7.66 1.88
CA ASP A 119 3.25 7.74 3.11
C ASP A 119 3.40 9.11 3.78
N ALA A 120 2.29 9.65 4.28
CA ALA A 120 2.22 10.87 5.08
C ALA A 120 1.21 10.69 6.21
N ALA A 121 1.35 11.48 7.28
CA ALA A 121 0.48 11.37 8.45
C ALA A 121 -0.99 11.65 8.09
N GLY A 122 -1.89 10.78 8.55
CA GLY A 122 -3.33 10.93 8.32
C GLY A 122 -3.76 10.76 6.86
N MET A 123 -2.92 10.18 6.01
CA MET A 123 -3.22 9.95 4.59
C MET A 123 -3.16 8.47 4.23
N PRO A 124 -3.97 8.02 3.24
CA PRO A 124 -3.78 6.71 2.64
C PRO A 124 -2.40 6.62 1.96
N THR A 125 -1.89 5.40 1.83
CA THR A 125 -0.66 5.15 1.08
C THR A 125 -0.93 5.36 -0.40
N MET A 126 -0.04 6.10 -1.07
CA MET A 126 -0.03 6.25 -2.51
C MET A 126 1.03 5.34 -3.10
N GLN A 127 0.62 4.40 -3.96
CA GLN A 127 1.52 3.49 -4.65
C GLN A 127 1.77 3.94 -6.08
N PHE A 128 3.02 3.84 -6.48
CA PHE A 128 3.50 4.24 -7.79
C PHE A 128 4.19 3.08 -8.49
N VAL A 129 4.02 3.03 -9.81
CA VAL A 129 4.67 2.08 -10.73
C VAL A 129 5.61 2.83 -11.69
N PRO A 130 6.69 2.21 -12.17
CA PRO A 130 7.64 2.86 -13.07
C PRO A 130 6.98 3.19 -14.41
N THR A 131 7.50 4.22 -15.06
CA THR A 131 7.04 4.67 -16.37
C THR A 131 8.19 5.27 -17.15
N GLU A 132 8.18 5.04 -18.46
CA GLU A 132 9.15 5.62 -19.40
C GLU A 132 8.75 7.04 -19.84
N HIS A 133 7.51 7.44 -19.58
CA HIS A 133 7.00 8.75 -19.95
C HIS A 133 7.41 9.79 -18.91
N GLU A 134 7.79 10.97 -19.39
CA GLU A 134 7.91 12.15 -18.55
C GLU A 134 6.52 12.74 -18.28
N PRO A 135 6.31 13.42 -17.14
CA PRO A 135 5.07 14.12 -16.91
C PRO A 135 4.84 15.14 -18.03
N PRO A 136 3.66 15.17 -18.69
CA PRO A 136 3.29 16.38 -19.40
C PRO A 136 3.34 17.50 -18.36
N GLY A 137 3.94 18.63 -18.70
CA GLY A 137 3.97 19.78 -17.80
C GLY A 137 2.58 20.10 -17.25
N CYS A 138 2.51 20.89 -16.19
CA CYS A 138 1.22 21.29 -15.64
C CYS A 138 0.31 21.87 -16.73
N ALA A 139 -0.86 21.24 -16.86
CA ALA A 139 -1.90 21.61 -17.81
C ALA A 139 -2.75 22.76 -17.24
#